data_AF-A0A9P5TPF4-F1
#
_entry.id   AF-A0A9P5TPF4-F1
#
_cell.length_a   1.000
_cell.length_b   1.000
_cell.length_c   1.000
_cell.angle_alpha   90.00
_cell.angle_beta   90.00
_cell.angle_gamma   90.00
#
_symmetry.space_group_name_H-M   'P 1'
#
loop_
_entity.id
_entity.type
_entity.pdbx_description
1 polymer ?
#
loop_
_entity_poly.entity_id
_entity_poly.type
_entity_poly.pdbx_seq_one_letter_code
_entity_poly.pdbx_strand_id
1 'polypeptide(L)'
;MMLLAPLIQSHVADTAECAQKSSLIIDHLDHTFIRFQTPFEILDSTPVQVLRVLTSLLSLVALPNCPLSFSLPDDITIESAVPLAAILLDYPVAYVPTSTENNILSNVPLNFYECLLIVGGNIENQRHEITIMKFSCPAELTNGQGRNLDPDRTVKLLQNIFSARLEQIGETSLGIAVQLSTQTVGHVVI
;
A
#
# COMPACT_ATOMS: atom_id res chain seq x y z
N MET A 1 11.27 -10.45 3.55
CA MET A 1 9.80 -10.34 3.65
C MET A 1 9.35 -10.55 5.10
N MET A 2 9.72 -9.63 6.01
CA MET A 2 9.47 -9.72 7.46
C MET A 2 8.80 -8.44 8.00
N LEU A 3 7.86 -7.83 7.26
CA LEU A 3 7.20 -6.58 7.68
C LEU A 3 5.72 -6.73 8.08
N LEU A 4 5.06 -7.84 7.76
CA LEU A 4 3.75 -8.17 8.34
C LEU A 4 3.91 -8.83 9.72
N ALA A 5 4.99 -9.58 9.96
CA ALA A 5 5.19 -10.30 11.21
C ALA A 5 5.46 -9.41 12.43
N PRO A 6 6.24 -8.31 12.39
CA PRO A 6 6.48 -7.49 13.58
C PRO A 6 5.26 -6.66 13.99
N LEU A 7 4.43 -6.22 13.04
CA LEU A 7 3.10 -5.63 13.30
C LEU A 7 2.13 -6.65 13.94
N ILE A 8 2.38 -7.95 13.73
CA ILE A 8 1.60 -9.06 14.30
C ILE A 8 2.25 -9.62 15.60
N GLN A 9 3.56 -9.49 15.80
CA GLN A 9 4.32 -10.18 16.85
C GLN A 9 5.00 -9.29 17.90
N SER A 10 5.21 -7.99 17.70
CA SER A 10 5.89 -7.17 18.72
C SER A 10 5.03 -6.85 19.96
N HIS A 11 3.75 -7.27 19.97
CA HIS A 11 2.85 -7.10 21.11
C HIS A 11 2.15 -8.41 21.50
N VAL A 12 2.93 -9.50 21.62
CA VAL A 12 2.50 -10.72 22.33
C VAL A 12 2.86 -10.57 23.82
N ALA A 13 2.13 -9.71 24.52
CA ALA A 13 2.02 -9.74 25.97
C ALA A 13 0.82 -8.92 26.50
N ASP A 14 -0.35 -8.92 25.84
CA ASP A 14 -1.60 -8.70 26.58
C ASP A 14 -2.84 -9.11 25.77
N THR A 15 -3.70 -9.94 26.37
CA THR A 15 -4.84 -10.61 25.72
C THR A 15 -6.07 -9.72 25.52
N ALA A 16 -5.99 -8.42 25.84
CA ALA A 16 -7.06 -7.44 25.66
C ALA A 16 -7.00 -6.68 24.32
N GLU A 17 -5.91 -6.79 23.57
CA GLU A 17 -5.57 -5.88 22.46
C GLU A 17 -6.10 -6.33 21.08
N CYS A 18 -6.74 -7.49 20.99
CA CYS A 18 -7.16 -8.07 19.71
C CYS A 18 -8.33 -7.29 19.06
N ALA A 19 -9.20 -6.67 19.85
CA ALA A 19 -10.34 -5.91 19.34
C ALA A 19 -9.95 -4.51 18.78
N GLN A 20 -8.88 -3.90 19.30
CA GLN A 20 -8.31 -2.64 18.79
C GLN A 20 -7.52 -2.83 17.48
N LYS A 21 -7.03 -4.06 17.22
CA LYS A 21 -6.25 -4.40 16.02
C LYS A 21 -7.10 -4.46 14.75
N SER A 22 -8.39 -4.80 14.88
CA SER A 22 -9.34 -4.85 13.76
C SER A 22 -9.78 -3.46 13.27
N SER A 23 -9.79 -2.45 14.15
CA SER A 23 -10.14 -1.07 13.76
C SER A 23 -9.03 -0.40 12.96
N LEU A 24 -7.75 -0.68 13.25
CA LEU A 24 -6.62 -0.12 12.48
C LEU A 24 -6.57 -0.60 11.02
N ILE A 25 -7.03 -1.82 10.73
CA ILE A 25 -7.06 -2.35 9.36
C ILE A 25 -8.19 -1.72 8.53
N ILE A 26 -9.29 -1.30 9.16
CA ILE A 26 -10.48 -0.77 8.45
C ILE A 26 -10.50 0.76 8.45
N ASP A 27 -10.12 1.42 9.55
CA ASP A 27 -10.17 2.88 9.69
C ASP A 27 -9.07 3.61 8.87
N HIS A 28 -8.12 2.87 8.30
CA HIS A 28 -7.04 3.39 7.45
C HIS A 28 -7.18 3.04 5.96
N LEU A 29 -8.31 2.44 5.53
CA LEU A 29 -8.54 2.12 4.13
C LEU A 29 -8.98 3.34 3.30
N ASP A 30 -8.20 4.42 3.34
CA ASP A 30 -8.25 5.50 2.34
C ASP A 30 -7.57 5.06 1.02
N HIS A 31 -7.74 3.78 0.64
CA HIS A 31 -7.18 3.24 -0.58
C HIS A 31 -7.99 3.75 -1.77
N THR A 32 -7.29 4.32 -2.75
CA THR A 32 -7.92 4.73 -4.00
C THR A 32 -7.83 3.58 -5.00
N PHE A 33 -8.98 3.09 -5.43
CA PHE A 33 -9.05 2.04 -6.45
C PHE A 33 -9.19 2.68 -7.83
N ILE A 34 -8.31 2.31 -8.75
CA ILE A 34 -8.31 2.81 -10.12
C ILE A 34 -8.63 1.65 -11.05
N ARG A 35 -9.77 1.71 -11.74
CA ARG A 35 -10.07 0.76 -12.81
C ARG A 35 -9.08 0.94 -13.94
N PHE A 36 -8.45 -0.16 -14.32
CA PHE A 36 -7.44 -0.22 -15.36
C PHE A 36 -8.13 -0.26 -16.72
N GLN A 37 -8.46 0.92 -17.24
CA GLN A 37 -9.07 1.16 -18.56
C GLN A 37 -8.70 2.57 -19.04
N THR A 38 -8.99 2.91 -20.29
CA THR A 38 -8.85 4.29 -20.81
C THR A 38 -10.22 4.89 -21.15
N PRO A 39 -10.61 6.05 -20.58
CA PRO A 39 -9.90 6.83 -19.56
C PRO A 39 -9.87 6.13 -18.19
N PHE A 40 -8.88 6.45 -17.34
CA PHE A 40 -8.85 5.87 -16.00
C PHE A 40 -10.06 6.32 -15.19
N GLU A 41 -10.62 5.38 -14.43
CA GLU A 41 -11.79 5.63 -13.57
C GLU A 41 -11.43 5.32 -12.13
N ILE A 42 -11.70 6.26 -11.23
CA ILE A 42 -11.61 6.03 -9.78
C ILE A 42 -12.90 5.35 -9.35
N LEU A 43 -12.79 4.20 -8.68
CA LEU A 43 -13.94 3.52 -8.12
C LEU A 43 -14.33 4.17 -6.78
N ASP A 44 -15.63 4.43 -6.61
CA ASP A 44 -16.18 5.01 -5.38
C ASP A 44 -16.18 4.04 -4.18
N SER A 45 -15.89 2.76 -4.42
CA SER A 45 -15.93 1.72 -3.38
C SER A 45 -14.92 0.61 -3.63
N THR A 46 -14.52 -0.05 -2.55
CA THR A 46 -13.69 -1.25 -2.59
C THR A 46 -14.40 -2.38 -3.35
N PRO A 47 -13.73 -3.08 -4.28
CA PRO A 47 -14.31 -4.21 -4.97
C PRO A 47 -14.85 -5.26 -4.00
N VAL A 48 -16.09 -5.74 -4.23
CA VAL A 48 -16.80 -6.65 -3.30
C VAL A 48 -16.00 -7.92 -2.96
N GLN A 49 -15.25 -8.45 -3.93
CA GLN A 49 -14.43 -9.64 -3.73
C GLN A 49 -13.22 -9.37 -2.82
N VAL A 50 -12.61 -8.18 -2.93
CA VAL A 50 -11.54 -7.74 -2.03
C VAL A 50 -12.08 -7.62 -0.60
N LEU A 51 -13.25 -6.99 -0.43
CA LEU A 51 -13.92 -6.91 0.88
C LEU A 51 -14.21 -8.29 1.48
N ARG A 52 -14.69 -9.23 0.67
CA ARG A 52 -14.96 -10.62 1.10
C ARG A 52 -13.69 -11.27 1.66
N VAL A 53 -12.57 -11.19 0.92
CA VAL A 53 -11.30 -11.79 1.36
C VAL A 53 -10.75 -11.10 2.60
N LEU A 54 -10.79 -9.77 2.66
CA LEU A 54 -10.36 -9.01 3.84
C LEU A 54 -11.18 -9.39 5.08
N THR A 55 -12.50 -9.54 4.92
CA THR A 55 -13.39 -9.96 6.02
C THR A 55 -13.03 -11.37 6.52
N SER A 56 -12.73 -12.30 5.61
CA SER A 56 -12.25 -13.64 5.97
C SER A 56 -10.92 -13.59 6.70
N LEU A 57 -9.96 -12.78 6.21
CA LEU A 57 -8.66 -12.61 6.85
C LEU A 57 -8.79 -12.02 8.25
N LEU A 58 -9.60 -10.98 8.41
CA LEU A 58 -9.90 -10.37 9.71
C LEU A 58 -10.52 -11.37 10.69
N SER A 59 -11.46 -12.19 10.20
CA SER A 59 -12.09 -13.24 11.01
C SER A 59 -11.08 -14.27 11.50
N LEU A 60 -10.07 -14.60 10.68
CA LEU A 60 -9.00 -15.54 11.06
C LEU A 60 -8.02 -14.94 12.06
N VAL A 61 -7.67 -13.66 11.89
CA VAL A 61 -6.77 -12.93 12.81
C VAL A 61 -7.42 -12.77 14.19
N ALA A 62 -8.75 -12.67 14.25
CA ALA A 62 -9.50 -12.61 15.49
C ALA A 62 -9.57 -13.95 16.25
N LEU A 63 -9.14 -15.07 15.65
CA LEU A 63 -9.15 -16.37 16.32
C LEU A 63 -8.04 -16.46 17.39
N PRO A 64 -8.30 -17.10 18.55
CA PRO A 64 -7.28 -17.31 19.59
C PRO A 64 -6.04 -18.07 19.08
N ASN A 65 -6.25 -18.99 18.13
CA ASN A 65 -5.21 -19.76 17.47
C ASN A 65 -5.11 -19.34 16.00
N CYS A 66 -4.71 -18.09 15.77
CA CYS A 66 -4.54 -17.56 14.42
C CYS A 66 -3.56 -18.44 13.61
N PRO A 67 -3.94 -18.92 12.42
CA PRO A 67 -3.04 -19.71 11.58
C PRO A 67 -1.84 -18.87 11.14
N LEU A 68 -0.66 -19.51 11.01
CA LEU A 68 0.57 -18.85 10.54
C LEU A 68 0.55 -18.52 9.05
N SER A 69 -0.39 -19.11 8.31
CA SER A 69 -0.53 -18.97 6.87
C SER A 69 -1.99 -18.85 6.47
N PHE A 70 -2.26 -18.06 5.45
CA PHE A 70 -3.57 -17.91 4.86
C PHE A 70 -3.49 -18.21 3.37
N SER A 71 -4.35 -19.11 2.89
CA SER A 71 -4.53 -19.36 1.47
C SER A 71 -5.69 -18.52 0.95
N LEU A 72 -5.47 -17.84 -0.17
CA LEU A 72 -6.54 -17.14 -0.87
C LEU A 72 -7.57 -18.16 -1.40
N PRO A 73 -8.85 -17.78 -1.49
CA PRO A 73 -9.86 -18.61 -2.14
C PRO A 73 -9.48 -18.95 -3.59
N ASP A 74 -9.79 -20.19 -4.03
CA ASP A 74 -9.47 -20.67 -5.38
C ASP A 74 -10.20 -19.88 -6.50
N ASP A 75 -11.29 -19.19 -6.16
CA ASP A 75 -12.07 -18.36 -7.07
C ASP A 75 -11.56 -16.92 -7.17
N ILE A 76 -10.39 -16.59 -6.57
CA ILE A 76 -9.85 -15.24 -6.65
C ILE A 76 -9.32 -14.93 -8.06
N THR A 77 -9.83 -13.87 -8.66
CA THR A 77 -9.41 -13.39 -9.97
C THR A 77 -8.33 -12.31 -9.86
N ILE A 78 -7.64 -11.99 -10.95
CA ILE A 78 -6.60 -10.94 -10.96
C ILE A 78 -7.17 -9.55 -10.60
N GLU A 79 -8.43 -9.30 -10.97
CA GLU A 79 -9.17 -8.08 -10.65
C GLU A 79 -9.38 -7.89 -9.14
N SER A 80 -9.27 -8.97 -8.37
CA SER A 80 -9.37 -8.94 -6.91
C SER A 80 -8.02 -9.15 -6.23
N ALA A 81 -7.15 -10.00 -6.79
CA ALA A 81 -5.85 -10.31 -6.23
C ALA A 81 -4.90 -9.10 -6.26
N VAL A 82 -4.88 -8.33 -7.35
CA VAL A 82 -4.02 -7.13 -7.48
C VAL A 82 -4.41 -6.05 -6.46
N PRO A 83 -5.66 -5.60 -6.36
CA PRO A 83 -6.03 -4.61 -5.35
C PRO A 83 -5.90 -5.15 -3.91
N LEU A 84 -6.12 -6.45 -3.69
CA LEU A 84 -5.86 -7.05 -2.39
C LEU A 84 -4.37 -6.98 -2.02
N ALA A 85 -3.47 -7.31 -2.96
CA ALA A 85 -2.03 -7.21 -2.74
C ALA A 85 -1.60 -5.77 -2.44
N ALA A 86 -2.16 -4.78 -3.16
CA ALA A 86 -1.91 -3.37 -2.89
C ALA A 86 -2.28 -3.01 -1.44
N ILE A 87 -3.44 -3.43 -0.96
CA ILE A 87 -3.87 -3.21 0.43
C ILE A 87 -2.92 -3.87 1.44
N LEU A 88 -2.56 -5.13 1.22
CA LEU A 88 -1.66 -5.88 2.11
C LEU A 88 -0.23 -5.32 2.13
N LEU A 89 0.15 -4.54 1.11
CA LEU A 89 1.44 -3.85 0.99
C LEU A 89 1.35 -2.37 1.39
N ASP A 90 0.21 -1.91 1.91
CA ASP A 90 -0.07 -0.52 2.28
C ASP A 90 0.09 0.49 1.13
N TYR A 91 -0.17 0.07 -0.11
CA TYR A 91 -0.13 0.97 -1.26
C TYR A 91 -1.36 1.86 -1.25
N PRO A 92 -1.23 3.19 -1.20
CA PRO A 92 -2.39 4.10 -1.13
C PRO A 92 -3.27 4.05 -2.39
N VAL A 93 -2.75 3.44 -3.47
CA VAL A 93 -3.41 3.30 -4.76
C VAL A 93 -3.37 1.85 -5.19
N ALA A 94 -4.53 1.34 -5.60
CA ALA A 94 -4.72 -0.03 -6.06
C ALA A 94 -5.31 -0.03 -7.46
N TYR A 95 -4.60 -0.58 -8.44
CA TYR A 95 -5.19 -0.82 -9.76
C TYR A 95 -6.14 -2.02 -9.69
N VAL A 96 -7.26 -1.90 -10.38
CA VAL A 96 -8.23 -2.98 -10.59
C VAL A 96 -8.16 -3.35 -12.07
N PRO A 97 -7.41 -4.42 -12.42
CA PRO A 97 -7.32 -4.89 -13.80
C PRO A 97 -8.67 -5.10 -14.47
N THR A 98 -8.69 -5.04 -15.79
CA THR A 98 -9.81 -5.51 -16.62
C THR A 98 -9.31 -6.70 -17.44
N SER A 99 -10.14 -7.73 -17.61
CA SER A 99 -9.76 -9.00 -18.25
C SER A 99 -9.43 -8.89 -19.75
N THR A 100 -9.59 -7.71 -20.34
CA THR A 100 -9.58 -7.52 -21.81
C THR A 100 -8.41 -6.69 -22.34
N GLU A 101 -7.60 -6.04 -21.49
CA GLU A 101 -6.70 -4.98 -21.95
C GLU A 101 -5.24 -5.17 -21.50
N ASN A 102 -4.37 -5.50 -22.46
CA ASN A 102 -2.97 -5.84 -22.21
C ASN A 102 -1.98 -4.67 -22.31
N ASN A 103 -2.43 -3.42 -22.57
CA ASN A 103 -1.48 -2.33 -22.89
C ASN A 103 -1.93 -0.89 -22.53
N ILE A 104 -2.71 -0.71 -21.47
CA ILE A 104 -3.36 0.57 -21.12
C ILE A 104 -2.36 1.66 -20.67
N LEU A 105 -1.23 1.32 -20.08
CA LEU A 105 -0.29 2.32 -19.54
C LEU A 105 0.69 2.87 -20.57
N SER A 106 0.68 2.35 -21.80
CA SER A 106 1.60 2.81 -22.84
C SER A 106 1.30 4.26 -23.19
N ASN A 107 2.32 5.11 -23.07
CA ASN A 107 2.23 6.56 -23.31
C ASN A 107 1.37 7.35 -22.32
N VAL A 108 1.03 6.78 -21.16
CA VAL A 108 0.38 7.50 -20.06
C VAL A 108 1.44 8.13 -19.15
N PRO A 109 1.36 9.42 -18.81
CA PRO A 109 2.21 10.00 -17.78
C PRO A 109 1.83 9.45 -16.40
N LEU A 110 2.81 8.89 -15.70
CA LEU A 110 2.64 8.29 -14.38
C LEU A 110 3.44 9.08 -13.33
N ASN A 111 2.82 9.35 -12.20
CA ASN A 111 3.49 9.84 -10.99
C ASN A 111 4.01 8.64 -10.21
N PHE A 112 5.33 8.52 -10.09
CA PHE A 112 6.02 7.52 -9.29
C PHE A 112 6.35 8.08 -7.92
N TYR A 113 5.97 7.34 -6.88
CA TYR A 113 6.31 7.63 -5.50
C TYR A 113 7.28 6.57 -5.01
N GLU A 114 8.45 7.02 -4.56
CA GLU A 114 9.53 6.17 -4.08
C GLU A 114 9.83 6.52 -2.62
N CYS A 115 9.51 5.60 -1.72
CA CYS A 115 9.78 5.73 -0.29
C CYS A 115 11.17 5.18 0.00
N LEU A 116 12.02 6.05 0.54
CA LEU A 116 13.42 5.80 0.86
C LEU A 116 13.61 5.75 2.37
N LEU A 117 14.05 4.61 2.87
CA LEU A 117 14.59 4.49 4.21
C LEU A 117 15.99 5.10 4.23
N ILE A 118 16.17 6.10 5.07
CA ILE A 118 17.44 6.76 5.30
C ILE A 118 18.08 6.12 6.54
N VAL A 119 19.29 5.61 6.39
CA VAL A 119 20.08 5.05 7.49
C VAL A 119 21.33 5.90 7.66
N GLY A 120 21.54 6.47 8.84
CA GLY A 120 22.71 7.29 9.12
C GLY A 120 23.07 7.34 10.61
N GLY A 121 24.31 6.97 10.93
CA GLY A 121 24.88 7.07 12.29
C GLY A 121 25.88 8.22 12.39
N ASN A 122 26.02 8.79 13.60
CA ASN A 122 26.84 9.97 13.92
C ASN A 122 28.36 9.88 13.60
N ILE A 123 28.87 8.74 13.14
CA ILE A 123 30.31 8.45 13.20
C ILE A 123 31.01 8.66 11.86
N GLU A 124 30.34 8.47 10.72
CA GLU A 124 30.88 8.79 9.39
C GLU A 124 29.72 9.20 8.48
N ASN A 125 29.81 10.34 7.79
CA ASN A 125 28.75 11.00 6.99
C ASN A 125 28.14 10.18 5.82
N GLN A 126 28.20 8.85 5.85
CA GLN A 126 27.59 7.98 4.85
C GLN A 126 26.12 7.81 5.16
N ARG A 127 25.32 8.72 4.61
CA ARG A 127 23.87 8.56 4.53
C ARG A 127 23.57 7.49 3.47
N HIS A 128 23.02 6.36 3.89
CA HIS A 128 22.54 5.33 2.99
C HIS A 128 21.03 5.48 2.76
N GLU A 129 20.62 5.42 1.51
CA GLU A 129 19.21 5.46 1.12
C GLU A 129 18.82 4.13 0.49
N ILE A 130 17.75 3.53 0.99
CA ILE A 130 17.27 2.22 0.55
C ILE A 130 15.79 2.36 0.17
N THR A 131 15.44 2.01 -1.06
CA THR A 131 14.04 1.97 -1.50
C THR A 131 13.30 0.84 -0.79
N ILE A 132 12.30 1.20 0.01
CA ILE A 132 11.44 0.23 0.72
C ILE A 132 10.10 0.03 0.03
N MET A 133 9.64 1.02 -0.75
CA MET A 133 8.39 0.96 -1.47
C MET A 133 8.46 1.85 -2.71
N LYS A 134 7.95 1.36 -3.83
CA LYS A 134 7.80 2.13 -5.05
C LYS A 134 6.51 1.75 -5.76
N PHE A 135 5.69 2.75 -6.07
CA PHE A 135 4.45 2.56 -6.81
C PHE A 135 4.21 3.75 -7.75
N SER A 136 3.22 3.62 -8.62
CA SER A 136 2.83 4.68 -9.55
C SER A 136 1.32 4.88 -9.64
N CYS A 137 0.88 6.09 -9.96
CA CYS A 137 -0.50 6.39 -10.33
C CYS A 137 -0.56 7.26 -11.61
N PRO A 138 -1.64 7.22 -12.41
CA PRO A 138 -1.78 8.08 -13.57
C PRO A 138 -1.82 9.55 -13.17
N ALA A 139 -0.96 10.37 -13.79
CA ALA A 139 -0.85 11.79 -13.48
C ALA A 139 -2.13 12.57 -13.84
N GLU A 140 -2.95 12.07 -14.75
CA GLU A 140 -4.22 12.71 -15.10
C GLU A 140 -5.25 12.70 -13.96
N LEU A 141 -5.19 11.71 -13.05
CA LEU A 141 -6.14 11.58 -11.95
C LEU A 141 -5.89 12.58 -10.82
N THR A 142 -4.73 13.23 -10.80
CA THR A 142 -4.36 14.20 -9.76
C THR A 142 -5.00 15.57 -9.97
N ASN A 143 -5.56 15.85 -11.15
CA ASN A 143 -5.98 17.19 -11.58
C ASN A 143 -7.49 17.49 -11.38
N GLY A 144 -8.20 16.76 -10.50
CA GLY A 144 -9.55 17.18 -10.09
C GLY A 144 -10.58 16.08 -9.79
N GLN A 145 -10.27 14.80 -10.02
CA GLN A 145 -11.20 13.70 -9.76
C GLN A 145 -10.85 12.88 -8.51
N GLY A 146 -9.56 12.72 -8.17
CA GLY A 146 -9.14 11.98 -6.97
C GLY A 146 -8.88 12.89 -5.78
N ARG A 147 -9.84 13.02 -4.85
CA ARG A 147 -9.67 13.80 -3.59
C ARG A 147 -8.41 13.43 -2.81
N ASN A 148 -7.93 12.20 -2.93
CA ASN A 148 -6.79 11.65 -2.18
C ASN A 148 -5.51 11.42 -3.02
N LEU A 149 -5.51 11.77 -4.32
CA LEU A 149 -4.38 11.53 -5.23
C LEU A 149 -3.54 12.79 -5.52
N ASP A 150 -3.79 13.89 -4.81
CA ASP A 150 -2.93 15.07 -4.89
C ASP A 150 -1.49 14.69 -4.50
N PRO A 151 -0.47 14.99 -5.33
CA PRO A 151 0.87 14.46 -5.11
C PRO A 151 1.50 14.91 -3.79
N ASP A 152 1.31 16.18 -3.40
CA ASP A 152 1.83 16.71 -2.15
C ASP A 152 1.13 16.05 -0.95
N ARG A 153 -0.17 15.81 -1.05
CA ARG A 153 -0.94 15.08 -0.03
C ARG A 153 -0.49 13.62 0.06
N THR A 154 -0.26 12.94 -1.06
CA THR A 154 0.24 11.56 -1.09
C THR A 154 1.64 11.47 -0.48
N VAL A 155 2.56 12.39 -0.82
CA VAL A 155 3.90 12.47 -0.22
C VAL A 155 3.81 12.63 1.30
N LYS A 156 3.01 13.58 1.78
CA LYS A 156 2.80 13.80 3.22
C LYS A 156 2.18 12.59 3.92
N LEU A 157 1.17 11.96 3.30
CA LEU A 157 0.53 10.77 3.83
C LEU A 157 1.56 9.64 4.03
N LEU A 158 2.36 9.35 2.99
CA LEU A 158 3.40 8.33 3.05
C LEU A 158 4.46 8.67 4.11
N GLN A 159 4.94 9.92 4.16
CA GLN A 159 5.88 10.37 5.18
C GLN A 159 5.31 10.18 6.59
N ASN A 160 4.05 10.50 6.82
CA ASN A 160 3.40 10.33 8.13
C ASN A 160 3.28 8.86 8.52
N ILE A 161 2.81 8.00 7.59
CA ILE A 161 2.67 6.55 7.82
C ILE A 161 4.01 5.93 8.20
N PHE A 162 5.06 6.18 7.41
CA PHE A 162 6.35 5.57 7.65
C PHE A 162 7.09 6.20 8.83
N SER A 163 6.96 7.51 9.08
CA SER A 163 7.53 8.15 10.27
C SER A 163 6.93 7.56 11.54
N ALA A 164 5.59 7.43 11.61
CA ALA A 164 4.92 6.83 12.77
C ALA A 164 5.38 5.38 13.03
N ARG A 165 5.63 4.61 11.96
CA ARG A 165 6.19 3.24 12.07
C ARG A 165 7.64 3.25 12.56
N LEU A 166 8.47 4.18 12.10
CA LEU A 166 9.86 4.31 12.56
C LEU A 166 9.92 4.76 14.03
N GLU A 167 9.02 5.64 14.47
CA GLU A 167 8.91 6.07 15.86
C GLU A 167 8.63 4.88 16.79
N GLN A 168 7.80 3.92 16.37
CA GLN A 168 7.52 2.70 17.13
C GLN A 168 8.75 1.79 17.30
N ILE A 169 9.72 1.87 16.38
CA ILE A 169 10.99 1.13 16.47
C ILE A 169 11.94 1.78 17.48
N GLY A 170 11.84 3.11 17.67
CA GLY A 170 12.67 3.87 18.62
C GLY A 170 14.10 4.13 18.16
N GLU A 171 14.43 3.85 16.90
CA GLU A 171 15.78 4.02 16.35
C GLU A 171 15.95 5.40 15.69
N THR A 172 16.66 6.30 16.37
CA THR A 172 16.86 7.70 15.91
C THR A 172 17.78 7.86 14.70
N SER A 173 18.54 6.82 14.34
CA SER A 173 19.40 6.79 13.15
C SER A 173 18.64 6.54 11.84
N LEU A 174 17.35 6.21 11.95
CA LEU A 174 16.46 5.96 10.82
C LEU A 174 15.63 7.20 10.48
N GLY A 175 15.45 7.44 9.19
CA GLY A 175 14.54 8.46 8.68
C GLY A 175 13.79 7.97 7.45
N ILE A 176 12.77 8.71 7.04
CA ILE A 176 12.04 8.45 5.79
C ILE A 176 12.09 9.68 4.88
N ALA A 177 12.32 9.43 3.59
CA ALA A 177 12.03 10.39 2.53
C ALA A 177 11.10 9.77 1.51
N VAL A 178 10.36 10.61 0.79
CA VAL A 178 9.52 10.20 -0.32
C VAL A 178 9.89 11.06 -1.51
N GLN A 179 10.31 10.42 -2.60
CA GLN A 179 10.63 11.09 -3.85
C GLN A 179 9.47 10.91 -4.83
N LEU A 180 9.06 12.01 -5.44
CA LEU A 180 8.05 12.04 -6.51
C LEU A 180 8.77 12.30 -7.84
N SER A 181 8.43 11.52 -8.85
CA SER A 181 8.82 11.80 -10.24
C SER A 181 7.68 11.52 -11.19
N THR A 182 7.58 12.25 -12.29
CA THR A 182 6.60 11.99 -13.35
C THR A 182 7.31 11.44 -14.57
N GLN A 183 6.89 10.29 -15.08
CA GLN A 183 7.51 9.64 -16.23
C GLN A 183 6.44 9.02 -17.13
N THR A 184 6.63 9.10 -18.43
CA THR A 184 5.83 8.38 -19.41
C THR A 184 6.54 7.08 -19.77
N VAL A 185 5.86 5.94 -19.60
CA VAL A 185 6.46 4.63 -19.88
C VAL A 185 6.03 4.17 -21.27
N GLY A 186 7.00 3.83 -22.12
CA GLY A 186 6.73 3.43 -23.50
C GLY A 186 6.14 2.02 -23.64
N HIS A 187 6.33 1.15 -22.64
CA HIS A 187 5.76 -0.18 -22.58
C HIS A 187 5.72 -0.67 -21.13
N VAL A 188 4.53 -1.03 -20.62
CA VAL A 188 4.38 -1.67 -19.31
C VAL A 188 3.70 -3.02 -19.53
N VAL A 189 4.37 -4.11 -19.15
CA VAL A 189 3.76 -5.43 -19.04
C VAL A 189 3.41 -5.64 -17.57
N ILE A 190 2.12 -5.78 -17.27
CA ILE A 190 1.63 -6.21 -15.95
C ILE A 190 1.49 -7.73 -15.98
#